data_AF-A0A815Y4Z2-F1
#
_entry.id   AF-A0A815Y4Z2-F1
#
_cell.length_a   1.000
_cell.length_b   1.000
_cell.length_c   1.000
_cell.angle_alpha   90.00
_cell.angle_beta   90.00
_cell.angle_gamma   90.00
#
_symmetry.space_group_name_H-M   'P 1'
#
loop_
_entity.id
_entity.type
_entity.pdbx_description
1 polymer ?
#
loop_
_entity_poly.entity_id
_entity_poly.type
_entity_poly.pdbx_seq_one_letter_code
_entity_poly.pdbx_strand_id
1 'polypeptide(L)'
;MKQNRQKLAKIVSALHLCCRQMIAIRGHLESESSANRGNFIELLNWASGTDPIASSILNDSAKNSTYLIPYIQNELISLLALHIRQQISEKERSLNYARS
;
A
#
# COMPACT_ATOMS: atom_id res chain seq x y z
N MET A 1 -15.37 -12.00 -2.71
CA MET A 1 -15.53 -10.92 -1.70
C MET A 1 -14.50 -10.95 -0.57
N LYS A 2 -14.33 -12.05 0.21
CA LYS A 2 -13.37 -12.10 1.33
C LYS A 2 -11.90 -11.93 0.91
N GLN A 3 -11.48 -12.60 -0.17
CA GLN A 3 -10.09 -12.59 -0.62
C GLN A 3 -9.62 -11.21 -1.12
N ASN A 4 -10.45 -10.46 -1.84
CA ASN A 4 -10.10 -9.10 -2.29
C ASN A 4 -9.88 -8.14 -1.12
N ARG A 5 -10.67 -8.27 -0.04
CA ARG A 5 -10.45 -7.48 1.19
C ARG A 5 -9.13 -7.84 1.86
N GLN A 6 -8.79 -9.13 1.92
CA GLN A 6 -7.51 -9.57 2.46
C GLN A 6 -6.33 -9.08 1.62
N LYS A 7 -6.45 -9.12 0.29
CA LYS A 7 -5.47 -8.55 -0.64
C LYS A 7 -5.28 -7.05 -0.39
N LEU A 8 -6.38 -6.29 -0.35
CA LEU A 8 -6.35 -4.85 -0.09
C LEU A 8 -5.72 -4.52 1.27
N ALA A 9 -6.04 -5.28 2.32
CA ALA A 9 -5.45 -5.08 3.64
C ALA A 9 -3.92 -5.26 3.62
N LYS A 10 -3.42 -6.24 2.87
CA LYS A 10 -1.97 -6.47 2.70
C LYS A 10 -1.29 -5.35 1.94
N ILE A 11 -1.91 -4.90 0.85
CA ILE A 11 -1.43 -3.74 0.06
C ILE A 11 -1.35 -2.49 0.92
N VAL A 12 -2.43 -2.17 1.64
CA VAL A 12 -2.47 -1.02 2.55
C VAL A 12 -1.40 -1.13 3.64
N SER A 13 -1.16 -2.32 4.17
CA SER A 13 -0.13 -2.54 5.20
C SER A 13 1.28 -2.27 4.66
N ALA A 14 1.59 -2.74 3.45
CA ALA A 14 2.90 -2.49 2.81
C ALA A 14 3.10 -1.01 2.49
N LEU A 15 2.07 -0.33 1.96
CA LEU A 15 2.09 1.11 1.71
C LEU A 15 2.27 1.90 3.00
N HIS A 16 1.51 1.57 4.04
CA HIS A 16 1.60 2.23 5.34
C HIS A 16 3.01 2.08 5.95
N LEU A 17 3.64 0.91 5.84
CA LEU A 17 5.02 0.73 6.29
C LEU A 17 5.98 1.65 5.53
N CYS A 18 5.87 1.72 4.21
CA CYS A 18 6.73 2.60 3.40
C CYS A 18 6.58 4.07 3.81
N CYS A 19 5.34 4.53 3.96
CA CYS A 19 5.03 5.89 4.38
C CYS A 19 5.56 6.18 5.80
N ARG A 20 5.34 5.26 6.75
CA ARG A 20 5.74 5.44 8.16
C ARG A 20 7.25 5.51 8.31
N GLN A 21 8.00 4.73 7.53
CA GLN A 21 9.46 4.72 7.54
C GLN A 21 10.08 5.78 6.62
N MET A 22 9.25 6.55 5.90
CA MET A 22 9.68 7.55 4.91
C MET A 22 10.59 6.97 3.82
N ILE A 23 10.38 5.71 3.44
CA ILE A 23 11.11 5.07 2.34
C ILE A 23 10.35 5.18 1.03
N ALA A 24 11.08 5.23 -0.07
CA ALA A 24 10.47 5.33 -1.40
C ALA A 24 9.55 4.13 -1.66
N ILE A 25 8.31 4.39 -2.05
CA ILE A 25 7.34 3.32 -2.35
C ILE A 25 7.75 2.59 -3.64
N ARG A 26 8.20 3.35 -4.65
CA ARG A 26 8.53 2.86 -5.99
C ARG A 26 10.01 2.94 -6.33
N GLY A 27 10.43 2.02 -7.18
CA GLY A 27 11.72 2.09 -7.88
C GLY A 27 11.62 2.90 -9.16
N HIS A 28 12.75 3.11 -9.83
CA HIS A 28 12.77 3.75 -11.15
C HIS A 28 12.12 2.87 -12.22
N LEU A 29 12.30 1.55 -12.10
CA LEU A 29 11.74 0.53 -12.99
C LEU A 29 11.14 -0.60 -12.14
N GLU A 30 9.86 -0.90 -12.33
CA GLU A 30 9.13 -1.93 -11.56
C GLU A 30 9.04 -3.28 -12.30
N SER A 31 9.72 -3.41 -13.45
CA SER A 31 9.75 -4.64 -14.25
C SER A 31 10.39 -5.80 -13.49
N GLU A 32 10.02 -7.04 -13.83
CA GLU A 32 10.61 -8.23 -13.21
C GLU A 32 12.13 -8.33 -13.39
N SER A 33 12.66 -7.75 -14.47
CA SER A 33 14.09 -7.67 -14.76
C SER A 33 14.84 -6.57 -14.00
N SER A 34 14.12 -5.70 -13.28
CA SER A 34 14.75 -4.59 -12.56
C SER A 34 15.45 -5.09 -11.30
N ALA A 35 16.68 -4.62 -11.09
CA ALA A 35 17.42 -4.88 -9.85
C ALA A 35 16.77 -4.20 -8.61
N ASN A 36 15.92 -3.19 -8.82
CA ASN A 36 15.17 -2.53 -7.77
C ASN A 36 13.76 -2.20 -8.25
N ARG A 37 12.81 -3.06 -7.90
CA ARG A 37 11.39 -2.93 -8.26
C ARG A 37 10.61 -2.00 -7.33
N GLY A 38 11.29 -1.38 -6.35
CA GLY A 38 10.67 -0.54 -5.33
C GLY A 38 10.27 -1.30 -4.07
N ASN A 39 10.30 -0.60 -2.93
CA ASN A 39 10.09 -1.21 -1.62
C ASN A 39 8.70 -1.85 -1.49
N PHE A 40 7.67 -1.29 -2.12
CA PHE A 40 6.32 -1.86 -2.06
C PHE A 40 6.24 -3.26 -2.68
N ILE A 41 6.80 -3.43 -3.88
CA ILE A 41 6.81 -4.73 -4.57
C ILE A 41 7.70 -5.72 -3.81
N GLU A 42 8.88 -5.29 -3.36
CA GLU A 42 9.80 -6.16 -2.61
C GLU A 42 9.22 -6.61 -1.26
N LEU A 43 8.45 -5.76 -0.57
CA LEU A 43 7.76 -6.15 0.66
C LEU A 43 6.68 -7.22 0.41
N LEU A 44 5.92 -7.09 -0.69
CA LEU A 44 4.95 -8.11 -1.09
C LEU A 44 5.65 -9.41 -1.51
N ASN A 45 6.78 -9.30 -2.22
CA ASN A 45 7.61 -10.43 -2.62
C ASN A 45 8.15 -11.18 -1.40
N TRP A 46 8.71 -10.46 -0.43
CA TRP A 46 9.15 -11.04 0.85
C TRP A 46 8.01 -11.73 1.59
N ALA A 47 6.84 -11.08 1.70
CA ALA A 47 5.68 -11.65 2.37
C ALA A 47 5.13 -12.91 1.66
N SER A 48 5.30 -13.02 0.34
CA SER A 48 4.81 -14.14 -0.47
C SER A 48 5.41 -15.49 -0.07
N GLY A 49 6.60 -15.48 0.54
CA GLY A 49 7.27 -16.70 1.03
C GLY A 49 6.52 -17.40 2.16
N THR A 50 5.69 -16.67 2.91
CA THR A 50 4.94 -17.22 4.07
C THR A 50 3.44 -16.97 4.00
N ASP A 51 2.99 -16.02 3.18
CA ASP A 51 1.60 -15.61 3.08
C ASP A 51 1.02 -15.91 1.68
N PRO A 52 0.13 -16.91 1.56
CA PRO A 52 -0.53 -17.25 0.29
C PRO A 52 -1.32 -16.09 -0.31
N ILE A 53 -1.82 -15.16 0.50
CA ILE A 53 -2.53 -13.98 0.00
C ILE A 53 -1.53 -13.05 -0.69
N ALA A 54 -0.36 -12.80 -0.11
CA ALA A 54 0.68 -12.00 -0.73
C ALA A 54 1.17 -12.62 -2.04
N SER A 55 1.38 -13.95 -2.05
CA SER A 55 1.67 -14.70 -3.27
C SER A 55 0.58 -14.53 -4.34
N SER A 56 -0.70 -14.59 -3.95
CA SER A 56 -1.80 -14.36 -4.89
C SER A 56 -1.90 -12.92 -5.43
N ILE A 57 -1.34 -11.92 -4.75
CA ILE A 57 -1.30 -10.53 -5.26
C ILE A 57 -0.29 -10.41 -6.40
N LEU A 58 0.86 -11.10 -6.28
CA LEU A 58 1.93 -11.10 -7.28
C LEU A 58 1.58 -12.00 -8.47
N ASN A 59 0.94 -13.13 -8.21
CA ASN A 59 0.62 -14.16 -9.21
C ASN A 59 -0.75 -13.99 -9.88
N ASP A 60 -1.53 -12.95 -9.52
CA ASP A 60 -2.78 -12.62 -10.20
C ASP A 60 -2.48 -12.19 -11.65
N SER A 61 -2.35 -13.18 -12.53
CA SER A 61 -1.99 -13.10 -13.95
C SER A 61 -3.13 -12.60 -14.84
N ALA A 62 -4.18 -12.01 -14.26
CA ALA A 62 -5.33 -11.48 -14.97
C ALA A 62 -4.98 -10.16 -15.71
N LYS A 63 -3.94 -10.18 -16.56
CA LYS A 63 -3.42 -9.13 -17.46
C LYS A 63 -3.19 -7.72 -16.88
N ASN A 64 -3.55 -7.50 -15.63
CA ASN A 64 -3.75 -6.24 -14.94
C ASN A 64 -3.90 -6.57 -13.44
N SER A 65 -2.85 -7.06 -12.77
CA SER A 65 -2.84 -7.19 -11.30
C SER A 65 -3.15 -5.80 -10.73
N THR A 66 -4.43 -5.53 -10.48
CA THR A 66 -5.04 -4.20 -10.51
C THR A 66 -4.26 -3.26 -9.58
N TYR A 67 -3.87 -3.78 -8.42
CA TYR A 67 -3.16 -3.06 -7.38
C TYR A 67 -1.68 -2.78 -7.61
N LEU A 68 -1.01 -3.49 -8.53
CA LEU A 68 0.39 -3.23 -8.88
C LEU A 68 0.50 -2.24 -10.03
N ILE A 69 -0.61 -1.86 -10.68
CA ILE A 69 -0.57 -0.91 -11.80
C ILE A 69 -0.24 0.49 -11.26
N PRO A 70 0.69 1.24 -11.89
CA PRO A 70 1.10 2.57 -11.42
C PRO A 70 -0.04 3.55 -11.12
N TYR A 71 -1.11 3.57 -11.92
CA TYR A 71 -2.22 4.49 -11.68
C TYR A 71 -3.04 4.12 -10.43
N ILE A 72 -3.24 2.82 -10.17
CA ILE A 72 -4.00 2.33 -9.01
C ILE A 72 -3.20 2.50 -7.74
N GLN A 73 -1.90 2.20 -7.80
CA GLN A 73 -1.00 2.49 -6.70
C GLN A 73 -1.04 4.00 -6.34
N ASN A 74 -1.09 4.91 -7.33
CA ASN A 74 -1.21 6.36 -7.08
C ASN A 74 -2.55 6.72 -6.42
N GLU A 75 -3.64 6.10 -6.86
CA GLU A 75 -4.96 6.29 -6.25
C GLU A 75 -4.98 5.83 -4.78
N LEU A 76 -4.42 4.65 -4.51
CA LEU A 76 -4.29 4.11 -3.15
C LEU A 76 -3.45 5.03 -2.26
N ILE A 77 -2.33 5.55 -2.76
CA ILE A 77 -1.49 6.52 -2.03
C ILE A 77 -2.28 7.80 -1.73
N SER A 78 -3.06 8.29 -2.70
CA SER A 78 -3.87 9.50 -2.55
C SER A 78 -4.97 9.33 -1.50
N LEU A 79 -5.63 8.17 -1.50
CA LEU A 79 -6.64 7.79 -0.51
C LEU A 79 -6.04 7.65 0.90
N LEU A 80 -4.86 7.03 1.01
CA LEU A 80 -4.14 6.92 2.28
C LEU A 80 -3.77 8.32 2.82
N ALA A 81 -3.25 9.20 1.95
CA ALA A 81 -2.91 10.56 2.33
C ALA A 81 -4.15 11.36 2.77
N LEU A 82 -5.29 11.19 2.09
CA LEU A 82 -6.57 11.80 2.47
C LEU A 82 -7.02 11.32 3.85
N HIS A 83 -6.98 10.01 4.09
CA HIS A 83 -7.38 9.42 5.35
C HIS A 83 -6.52 9.91 6.53
N ILE A 84 -5.19 9.97 6.33
CA ILE A 84 -4.26 10.49 7.35
C ILE A 84 -4.58 11.96 7.66
N ARG A 85 -4.82 12.80 6.64
CA ARG A 85 -5.18 14.21 6.85
C ARG A 85 -6.49 14.38 7.63
N GLN A 86 -7.49 13.55 7.34
CA GLN A 86 -8.76 13.55 8.06
C GLN A 86 -8.56 13.19 9.53
N GLN A 87 -7.80 12.13 9.83
CA GLN A 87 -7.49 11.73 11.20
C GLN A 87 -6.76 12.83 11.98
N ILE A 88 -5.80 13.51 11.35
CA ILE A 88 -5.11 14.65 11.97
C ILE A 88 -6.10 15.78 12.26
N SER A 89 -6.94 16.15 11.28
CA SER A 89 -7.92 17.22 11.45
C SER A 89 -8.95 16.93 12.53
N GLU A 90 -9.43 15.68 12.62
CA GLU A 90 -10.39 15.25 13.64
C GLU A 90 -9.77 15.29 15.04
N LYS A 91 -8.49 14.87 15.16
CA LYS A 91 -7.75 14.92 16.41
C LYS A 91 -7.54 16.35 16.89
N GLU A 92 -7.16 17.28 16.01
CA GLU A 92 -7.05 18.70 16.38
C GLU A 92 -8.39 19.25 16.86
N ARG A 93 -9.49 18.89 16.18
CA ARG A 93 -10.84 19.34 16.53
C ARG A 93 -11.25 18.82 17.92
N SER A 94 -11.04 17.54 18.21
CA SER A 94 -11.40 16.95 19.50
C SER A 94 -10.57 17.50 20.65
N LEU A 95 -9.28 17.79 20.42
CA LEU A 95 -8.42 18.45 21.40
C LEU A 95 -8.87 19.88 21.70
N ASN A 96 -9.33 20.63 20.70
CA ASN A 96 -9.86 21.97 20.90
C ASN A 96 -11.16 21.95 21.70
N TYR A 97 -12.07 20.99 21.44
CA TYR A 97 -13.27 20.81 22.26
C TYR A 97 -12.95 20.40 23.71
N ALA A 98 -11.92 19.57 23.94
CA ALA A 98 -11.53 19.15 25.29
C ALA A 98 -10.84 20.25 26.11
N ARG A 99 -10.35 21.30 25.45
CA ARG A 99 -9.72 22.49 26.08
C ARG A 99 -10.71 23.62 26.34
N SER A 100 -11.94 23.50 25.84
CA SER A 100 -13.05 24.46 25.99
C SER A 100 -13.87 24.12 27.22
#